data_AF-U7KEB0-F1
#
_entry.id   AF-U7KEB0-F1
#
_cell.length_a   1.000
_cell.length_b   1.000
_cell.length_c   1.000
_cell.angle_alpha   90.00
_cell.angle_beta   90.00
_cell.angle_gamma   90.00
#
_symmetry.space_group_name_H-M   'P 1'
#
loop_
_entity.id
_entity.type
_entity.pdbx_description
1 polymer ?
#
loop_
_entity_poly.entity_id
_entity_poly.type
_entity_poly.pdbx_seq_one_letter_code
_entity_poly.pdbx_strand_id
1 'polypeptide(L)'
;MAQIISATQSRSTGRFAGKQGAKRAHFLFQARELLDRARGYAADGRFDQALEVAYQSALRTAGARVAVSVVSRRRRLPTSAWDRLALVGAEEKQWAEAFKSYSRTRARVASGLDATPDEEYVYGLMQQAAQFLDESEAETILGSFAA
;
A
#
# COMPACT_ATOMS: atom_id res chain seq x y z
N MET A 1 -16.91 -48.62 -24.42
CA MET A 1 -15.72 -47.74 -24.35
C MET A 1 -16.10 -46.51 -23.53
N ALA A 2 -15.64 -46.41 -22.29
CA ALA A 2 -16.04 -45.35 -21.36
C ALA A 2 -15.11 -44.14 -21.51
N GLN A 3 -15.69 -42.97 -21.79
CA GLN A 3 -14.99 -41.70 -21.63
C GLN A 3 -15.18 -41.19 -20.22
N ILE A 4 -14.08 -41.04 -19.49
CA ILE A 4 -14.03 -40.39 -18.18
C ILE A 4 -13.25 -39.09 -18.39
N ILE A 5 -13.95 -37.99 -18.64
CA ILE A 5 -13.34 -36.66 -18.68
C ILE A 5 -13.26 -36.19 -17.23
N SER A 6 -12.07 -36.34 -16.63
CA SER A 6 -11.78 -35.83 -15.29
C SER A 6 -11.59 -34.31 -15.37
N ALA A 7 -12.65 -33.55 -15.09
CA ALA A 7 -12.63 -32.09 -15.00
C ALA A 7 -12.48 -31.63 -13.55
N THR A 8 -11.32 -31.89 -12.95
CA THR A 8 -10.95 -31.32 -11.64
C THR A 8 -9.87 -30.27 -11.85
N GLN A 9 -10.19 -29.19 -12.58
CA GLN A 9 -9.34 -28.01 -12.63
C GLN A 9 -10.10 -26.78 -12.12
N SER A 10 -9.49 -26.11 -11.14
CA SER A 10 -9.51 -24.66 -11.02
C SER A 10 -10.79 -23.94 -10.53
N ARG A 11 -11.50 -24.45 -9.51
CA ARG A 11 -12.47 -23.60 -8.76
C ARG A 11 -11.86 -22.86 -7.56
N SER A 12 -10.88 -23.46 -6.88
CA SER A 12 -10.25 -22.88 -5.69
C SER A 12 -9.30 -21.72 -6.03
N THR A 13 -8.53 -21.84 -7.11
CA THR A 13 -7.56 -20.83 -7.55
C THR A 13 -8.25 -19.52 -7.98
N GLY A 14 -9.35 -19.60 -8.73
CA GLY A 14 -10.11 -18.42 -9.15
C GLY A 14 -10.76 -17.66 -7.98
N ARG A 15 -11.29 -18.38 -6.99
CA ARG A 15 -11.88 -17.75 -5.78
C ARG A 15 -10.83 -17.04 -4.93
N PHE A 16 -9.62 -17.59 -4.84
CA PHE A 16 -8.51 -16.94 -4.13
C PHE A 16 -8.04 -15.68 -4.86
N ALA A 17 -7.86 -15.74 -6.18
CA ALA A 17 -7.51 -14.58 -7.00
C ALA A 17 -8.54 -13.45 -6.86
N GLY A 18 -9.85 -13.77 -6.93
CA GLY A 18 -10.92 -12.80 -6.71
C GLY A 18 -10.91 -12.17 -5.31
N LYS A 19 -10.60 -12.96 -4.27
CA LYS A 19 -10.48 -12.45 -2.90
C LYS A 19 -9.29 -11.49 -2.73
N GLN A 20 -8.14 -11.78 -3.35
CA GLN A 20 -6.98 -10.88 -3.29
C GLN A 20 -7.22 -9.60 -4.09
N GLY A 21 -7.88 -9.68 -5.24
CA GLY A 21 -8.32 -8.52 -6.01
C GLY A 21 -9.23 -7.59 -5.19
N ALA A 22 -10.26 -8.14 -4.54
CA ALA A 22 -11.14 -7.38 -3.66
C ALA A 22 -10.38 -6.74 -2.46
N LYS A 23 -9.45 -7.48 -1.86
CA LYS A 23 -8.61 -6.99 -0.76
C LYS A 23 -7.72 -5.83 -1.21
N ARG A 24 -7.12 -5.95 -2.40
CA ARG A 24 -6.31 -4.88 -3.00
C ARG A 24 -7.16 -3.64 -3.27
N ALA A 25 -8.32 -3.79 -3.90
CA ALA A 25 -9.23 -2.67 -4.16
C ALA A 25 -9.63 -1.95 -2.87
N HIS A 26 -9.93 -2.70 -1.80
CA HIS A 26 -10.25 -2.11 -0.50
C HIS A 26 -9.08 -1.30 0.08
N PHE A 27 -7.84 -1.81 -0.02
CA PHE A 27 -6.67 -1.07 0.44
C PHE A 27 -6.42 0.21 -0.38
N LEU A 28 -6.57 0.17 -1.71
CA LEU A 28 -6.39 1.35 -2.56
C LEU A 28 -7.46 2.41 -2.28
N PHE A 29 -8.72 2.00 -2.09
CA PHE A 29 -9.79 2.90 -1.67
C PHE A 29 -9.45 3.59 -0.33
N GLN A 30 -8.98 2.84 0.67
CA GLN A 30 -8.56 3.42 1.95
C GLN A 30 -7.36 4.36 1.81
N ALA A 31 -6.39 4.01 0.95
CA ALA A 31 -5.22 4.85 0.71
C ALA A 31 -5.63 6.21 0.14
N ARG A 32 -6.54 6.23 -0.84
CA ARG A 32 -7.07 7.46 -1.42
C ARG A 32 -7.80 8.33 -0.40
N GLU A 33 -8.73 7.74 0.35
CA GLU A 33 -9.45 8.42 1.43
C GLU A 33 -8.51 9.06 2.48
N LEU A 34 -7.44 8.36 2.84
CA LEU A 34 -6.43 8.88 3.76
C LEU A 34 -5.65 10.03 3.12
N LEU A 35 -5.24 9.91 1.86
CA LEU A 35 -4.49 10.97 1.18
C LEU A 35 -5.32 12.25 1.03
N ASP A 36 -6.62 12.13 0.75
CA ASP A 36 -7.54 13.27 0.68
C ASP A 36 -7.72 13.93 2.05
N ARG A 37 -7.78 13.14 3.13
CA ARG A 37 -7.78 13.69 4.50
C ARG A 37 -6.46 14.38 4.85
N ALA A 38 -5.33 13.82 4.45
CA ALA A 38 -4.02 14.44 4.67
C ALA A 38 -3.93 15.81 3.96
N ARG A 39 -4.47 15.92 2.74
CA ARG A 39 -4.62 17.19 2.02
C ARG A 39 -5.49 18.19 2.78
N GLY A 40 -6.61 17.74 3.33
CA GLY A 40 -7.45 18.58 4.20
C GLY A 40 -6.72 19.10 5.43
N TYR A 41 -6.00 18.22 6.16
CA TYR A 41 -5.21 18.63 7.32
C TYR A 41 -4.10 19.63 6.95
N ALA A 42 -3.40 19.42 5.84
CA ALA A 42 -2.36 20.35 5.38
C ALA A 42 -2.95 21.72 5.02
N ALA A 43 -4.11 21.76 4.35
CA ALA A 43 -4.82 23.00 4.04
C ALA A 43 -5.25 23.78 5.29
N ASP A 44 -5.57 23.06 6.38
CA ASP A 44 -5.89 23.64 7.69
C ASP A 44 -4.64 24.00 8.52
N GLY A 45 -3.41 23.79 8.01
CA GLY A 45 -2.15 24.02 8.72
C GLY A 45 -1.83 22.97 9.80
N ARG A 46 -2.56 21.84 9.83
CA ARG A 46 -2.44 20.74 10.81
C ARG A 46 -1.43 19.71 10.33
N PHE A 47 -0.17 20.12 10.23
CA PHE A 47 0.91 19.36 9.59
C PHE A 47 1.30 18.06 10.32
N ASP A 48 1.11 17.99 11.64
CA ASP A 48 1.31 16.77 12.43
C ASP A 48 0.36 15.66 12.00
N GLN A 49 -0.90 16.01 11.79
CA GLN A 49 -1.93 15.08 11.35
C GLN A 49 -1.83 14.77 9.87
N ALA A 50 -1.46 15.75 9.04
CA ALA A 50 -1.17 15.51 7.63
C ALA A 50 -0.03 14.50 7.46
N LEU A 51 1.06 14.64 8.22
CA LEU A 51 2.19 13.70 8.24
C LEU A 51 1.74 12.28 8.61
N GLU A 52 0.99 12.17 9.71
CA GLU A 52 0.46 10.90 10.20
C GLU A 52 -0.39 10.19 9.15
N VAL A 53 -1.37 10.92 8.60
CA VAL A 53 -2.39 10.35 7.72
C VAL A 53 -1.82 10.05 6.33
N ALA A 54 -0.89 10.87 5.82
CA ALA A 54 -0.17 10.57 4.58
C ALA A 54 0.65 9.28 4.71
N TYR A 55 1.33 9.09 5.85
CA TYR A 55 2.07 7.85 6.11
C TYR A 55 1.15 6.63 6.16
N GLN A 56 -0.03 6.76 6.78
CA GLN A 56 -1.03 5.69 6.78
C GLN A 56 -1.56 5.38 5.38
N SER A 57 -1.74 6.38 4.52
CA SER A 57 -2.09 6.17 3.11
C SER A 57 -1.06 5.27 2.42
N ALA A 58 0.22 5.60 2.54
CA ALA A 58 1.31 4.82 1.96
C ALA A 58 1.35 3.37 2.49
N LEU A 59 1.08 3.16 3.79
CA LEU A 59 0.97 1.80 4.37
C LEU A 59 -0.18 0.98 3.76
N ARG A 60 -1.32 1.62 3.45
CA ARG A 60 -2.44 0.96 2.77
C ARG A 60 -2.07 0.60 1.34
N THR A 61 -1.41 1.50 0.61
CA THR A 61 -0.89 1.24 -0.73
C THR A 61 0.10 0.06 -0.73
N ALA A 62 1.00 -0.02 0.25
CA ALA A 62 1.91 -1.16 0.42
C ALA A 62 1.14 -2.47 0.65
N GLY A 63 0.09 -2.43 1.48
CA GLY A 63 -0.81 -3.56 1.69
C GLY A 63 -1.50 -4.02 0.41
N ALA A 64 -1.87 -3.08 -0.47
CA ALA A 64 -2.47 -3.36 -1.76
C ALA A 64 -1.51 -4.13 -2.69
N ARG A 65 -0.26 -3.66 -2.85
CA ARG A 65 0.77 -4.36 -3.65
C ARG A 65 1.10 -5.75 -3.09
N VAL A 66 1.24 -5.86 -1.77
CA VAL A 66 1.51 -7.16 -1.11
C VAL A 66 0.34 -8.14 -1.27
N ALA A 67 -0.92 -7.67 -1.27
CA ALA A 67 -2.09 -8.54 -1.30
C ALA A 67 -2.19 -9.40 -2.57
N VAL A 68 -1.77 -8.87 -3.72
CA VAL A 68 -1.81 -9.58 -5.01
C VAL A 68 -0.50 -10.24 -5.40
N SER A 69 0.59 -9.98 -4.67
CA SER A 69 1.87 -10.60 -4.96
C SER A 69 1.98 -12.03 -4.44
N VAL A 70 3.01 -12.74 -4.90
CA VAL A 70 3.38 -14.07 -4.38
C VAL A 70 3.72 -14.05 -2.89
N VAL A 71 4.10 -12.88 -2.35
CA VAL A 71 4.43 -12.70 -0.92
C VAL A 71 3.21 -12.95 -0.04
N SER A 72 1.99 -12.63 -0.51
CA SER A 72 0.73 -12.89 0.22
C SER A 72 0.52 -14.35 0.62
N ARG A 73 1.14 -15.30 -0.10
CA ARG A 73 1.00 -16.75 0.11
C ARG A 73 2.08 -17.32 1.04
N ARG A 74 3.08 -16.53 1.45
CA ARG A 74 4.17 -17.03 2.29
C ARG A 74 3.69 -17.33 3.71
N ARG A 75 4.10 -18.48 4.25
CA ARG A 75 3.74 -18.94 5.61
C ARG A 75 4.33 -18.07 6.72
N ARG A 76 5.51 -17.51 6.49
CA ARG A 76 6.22 -16.64 7.44
C ARG A 76 6.51 -15.31 6.77
N LEU A 77 6.04 -14.23 7.39
CA LEU A 77 6.22 -12.87 6.90
C LEU A 77 6.78 -12.00 8.03
N PRO A 78 7.62 -11.01 7.71
CA PRO A 78 8.01 -9.96 8.66
C PRO A 78 6.77 -9.28 9.27
N THR A 79 6.90 -8.66 10.44
CA THR A 79 5.78 -7.90 11.03
C THR A 79 5.58 -6.55 10.33
N SER A 80 6.67 -5.89 9.96
CA SER A 80 6.67 -4.60 9.27
C SER A 80 6.04 -4.70 7.88
N ALA A 81 5.14 -3.76 7.57
CA ALA A 81 4.52 -3.66 6.23
C ALA A 81 5.56 -3.36 5.16
N TRP A 82 6.56 -2.51 5.46
CA TRP A 82 7.63 -2.17 4.53
C TRP A 82 8.56 -3.36 4.26
N ASP A 83 8.85 -4.18 5.27
CA ASP A 83 9.65 -5.39 5.07
C ASP A 83 8.90 -6.43 4.25
N ARG A 84 7.56 -6.49 4.36
CA ARG A 84 6.75 -7.32 3.46
C ARG A 84 6.77 -6.79 2.03
N LEU A 85 6.66 -5.48 1.86
CA LEU A 85 6.69 -4.81 0.56
C LEU A 85 8.04 -5.06 -0.15
N ALA A 86 9.16 -4.92 0.56
CA ALA A 86 10.50 -5.16 0.02
C ALA A 86 10.74 -6.61 -0.48
N LEU A 87 9.89 -7.57 -0.12
CA LEU A 87 9.97 -8.95 -0.61
C LEU A 87 9.23 -9.16 -1.95
N VAL A 88 8.47 -8.18 -2.43
CA VAL A 88 7.66 -8.26 -3.65
C VAL A 88 8.55 -8.13 -4.89
N GLY A 89 9.39 -7.11 -4.94
CA GLY A 89 10.22 -6.79 -6.10
C GLY A 89 11.19 -5.65 -5.82
N ALA A 90 12.00 -5.32 -6.83
CA ALA A 90 13.04 -4.28 -6.73
C ALA A 90 12.44 -2.88 -6.58
N GLU A 91 11.36 -2.58 -7.32
CA GLU A 91 10.64 -1.31 -7.23
C GLU A 91 9.96 -1.17 -5.86
N GLU A 92 9.27 -2.21 -5.38
CA GLU A 92 8.64 -2.20 -4.06
C GLU A 92 9.65 -2.03 -2.93
N LYS A 93 10.86 -2.56 -3.11
CA LYS A 93 11.96 -2.33 -2.16
C LYS A 93 12.38 -0.86 -2.14
N GLN A 94 12.43 -0.17 -3.28
CA GLN A 94 12.74 1.27 -3.32
C GLN A 94 11.68 2.07 -2.56
N TRP A 95 10.40 1.79 -2.81
CA TRP A 95 9.30 2.41 -2.06
C TRP A 95 9.39 2.12 -0.56
N ALA A 96 9.67 0.87 -0.17
CA ALA A 96 9.82 0.49 1.23
C ALA A 96 10.95 1.28 1.92
N GLU A 97 12.11 1.43 1.29
CA GLU A 97 13.22 2.20 1.87
C GLU A 97 12.91 3.70 1.94
N ALA A 98 12.26 4.26 0.91
CA ALA A 98 11.82 5.66 0.92
C ALA A 98 10.90 5.95 2.12
N PHE A 99 9.85 5.15 2.32
CA PHE A 99 8.90 5.37 3.41
C PHE A 99 9.45 5.02 4.80
N LYS A 100 10.37 4.04 4.92
CA LYS A 100 11.02 3.74 6.19
C LYS A 100 11.73 4.95 6.79
N SER A 101 12.28 5.83 5.96
CA SER A 101 12.97 7.05 6.41
C SER A 101 12.06 7.98 7.22
N TYR A 102 10.76 8.05 6.89
CA TYR A 102 9.75 8.86 7.59
C TYR A 102 9.24 8.24 8.90
N SER A 103 9.41 6.91 9.07
CA SER A 103 8.80 6.17 10.18
C SER A 103 9.23 6.70 11.55
N ARG A 104 10.52 7.05 11.69
CA ARG A 104 11.08 7.53 12.96
C ARG A 104 10.55 8.93 13.29
N THR A 105 10.59 9.85 12.33
CA THR A 105 10.10 11.22 12.48
C THR A 105 8.62 11.21 12.86
N ARG A 106 7.77 10.53 12.09
CA ARG A 106 6.33 10.39 12.38
C ARG A 106 6.06 9.81 13.77
N ALA A 107 6.83 8.82 14.22
CA ALA A 107 6.63 8.24 15.55
C ALA A 107 6.97 9.22 16.69
N ARG A 108 8.02 10.04 16.52
CA ARG A 108 8.43 11.03 17.51
C ARG A 108 7.47 12.22 17.57
N VAL A 109 7.00 12.69 16.41
CA VAL A 109 5.96 13.73 16.31
C VAL A 109 4.66 13.25 16.96
N ALA A 110 4.18 12.05 16.62
CA ALA A 110 2.95 11.50 17.18
C ALA A 110 2.99 11.25 18.71
N SER A 111 4.19 11.12 19.29
CA SER A 111 4.39 10.98 20.74
C SER A 111 4.71 12.32 21.43
N GLY A 112 4.72 13.43 20.70
CA GLY A 112 5.08 14.75 21.22
C GLY A 112 6.55 14.90 21.62
N LEU A 113 7.41 13.96 21.21
CA LEU A 113 8.84 13.98 21.51
C LEU A 113 9.61 14.96 20.63
N ASP A 114 9.13 15.20 19.41
CA ASP A 114 9.67 16.19 18.47
C ASP A 114 8.55 17.16 18.06
N ALA A 115 8.95 18.38 17.70
CA ALA A 115 8.05 19.33 17.05
C ALA A 115 7.63 18.81 15.67
N THR A 116 6.51 19.35 15.17
CA THR A 116 6.06 19.05 13.81
C THR A 116 7.11 19.55 12.80
N PRO A 117 7.51 18.72 11.81
CA PRO A 117 8.40 19.15 10.74
C PRO A 117 7.82 20.34 9.97
N ASP A 118 8.67 21.01 9.18
CA ASP A 118 8.21 22.04 8.27
C ASP A 118 7.22 21.50 7.22
N GLU A 119 6.52 22.43 6.58
CA GLU A 119 5.52 22.11 5.57
C GLU A 119 6.11 21.38 4.37
N GLU A 120 7.35 21.72 3.97
CA GLU A 120 8.04 21.11 2.83
C GLU A 120 8.26 19.61 3.05
N TYR A 121 8.68 19.22 4.26
CA TYR A 121 8.84 17.82 4.64
C TYR A 121 7.51 17.04 4.57
N VAL A 122 6.42 17.64 5.06
CA VAL A 122 5.10 16.99 5.06
C VAL A 122 4.54 16.89 3.64
N TYR A 123 4.66 17.94 2.83
CA TYR A 123 4.28 17.91 1.43
C TYR A 123 5.11 16.92 0.62
N GLY A 124 6.40 16.78 0.91
CA GLY A 124 7.26 15.75 0.30
C GLY A 124 6.76 14.33 0.57
N LEU A 125 6.38 14.01 1.81
CA LEU A 125 5.77 12.72 2.13
C LEU A 125 4.43 12.53 1.39
N MET A 126 3.58 13.56 1.37
CA MET A 126 2.28 13.51 0.68
C MET A 126 2.45 13.28 -0.82
N GLN A 127 3.42 13.93 -1.45
CA GLN A 127 3.73 13.73 -2.87
C GLN A 127 4.22 12.31 -3.14
N GLN A 128 5.11 11.77 -2.31
CA GLN A 128 5.56 10.38 -2.44
C GLN A 128 4.43 9.38 -2.23
N ALA A 129 3.55 9.61 -1.25
CA ALA A 129 2.36 8.78 -1.03
C ALA A 129 1.39 8.83 -2.21
N ALA A 130 1.19 10.01 -2.81
CA ALA A 130 0.39 10.19 -4.01
C ALA A 130 0.97 9.42 -5.19
N GLN A 131 2.26 9.59 -5.48
CA GLN A 131 2.93 8.89 -6.57
C GLN A 131 2.85 7.36 -6.40
N PHE A 132 3.12 6.87 -5.18
CA PHE A 132 3.06 5.44 -4.91
C PHE A 132 1.65 4.87 -5.10
N LEU A 133 0.62 5.63 -4.70
CA LEU A 133 -0.78 5.26 -4.90
C LEU A 133 -1.13 5.24 -6.40
N ASP A 134 -0.80 6.30 -7.13
CA ASP A 134 -1.11 6.43 -8.56
C ASP A 134 -0.47 5.30 -9.38
N GLU A 135 0.81 4.99 -9.12
CA GLU A 135 1.50 3.86 -9.76
C GLU A 135 0.81 2.52 -9.43
N SER A 136 0.45 2.32 -8.16
CA SER A 136 -0.25 1.11 -7.72
C SER A 136 -1.64 0.99 -8.36
N GLU A 137 -2.32 2.10 -8.62
CA GLU A 137 -3.61 2.10 -9.30
C GLU A 137 -3.46 1.86 -10.80
N ALA A 138 -2.45 2.44 -11.45
CA ALA A 138 -2.14 2.23 -12.87
C ALA A 138 -1.84 0.76 -13.20
N GLU A 139 -1.11 0.05 -12.34
CA GLU A 139 -0.90 -1.41 -12.47
C GLU A 139 -2.23 -2.19 -12.53
N THR A 140 -3.27 -1.71 -11.83
CA THR A 140 -4.61 -2.31 -11.87
C THR A 140 -5.21 -2.24 -13.26
N ILE A 141 -5.08 -1.07 -13.87
CA ILE A 141 -5.72 -0.74 -15.13
C ILE A 141 -5.05 -1.57 -16.22
N LEU A 142 -3.72 -1.61 -16.26
CA LEU A 142 -2.97 -2.41 -17.23
C LEU A 142 -3.26 -3.92 -17.09
N GLY A 143 -3.34 -4.42 -15.85
CA GLY A 143 -3.70 -5.82 -15.58
C GLY A 143 -5.15 -6.17 -15.92
N SER A 144 -6.07 -5.20 -15.84
CA SER A 144 -7.49 -5.38 -16.19
C SER A 144 -7.73 -5.41 -17.71
N PHE A 145 -6.85 -4.82 -18.52
CA PHE A 145 -6.92 -4.89 -19.99
C PHE A 145 -6.26 -6.15 -20.58
N ALA A 146 -5.41 -6.83 -19.80
CA ALA A 146 -4.68 -8.02 -20.24
C ALA A 146 -5.32 -9.36 -19.81
N ALA A 147 -6.48 -9.32 -19.13
CA ALA A 147 -7.21 -10.48 -18.61
C ALA A 147 -8.52 -10.71 -19.36
#